data_AF-E3QT35-F1
#
_entry.id   AF-E3QT35-F1
#
_cell.length_a   1.000
_cell.length_b   1.000
_cell.length_c   1.000
_cell.angle_alpha   90.00
_cell.angle_beta   90.00
_cell.angle_gamma   90.00
#
_symmetry.space_group_name_H-M   'P 1'
#
loop_
_entity.id
_entity.type
_entity.pdbx_description
1 polymer ?
#
loop_
_entity_poly.entity_id
_entity_poly.type
_entity_poly.pdbx_seq_one_letter_code
_entity_poly.pdbx_strand_id
1 'polypeptide(L)'
;MAPNSSMIDVQDVKPPTYNDTLTEARGQLNCGETPKLFLDKTTIFANTSPPRALYELSNIVTDARSLTYGVQKVVYRVSPALGSDKIRTRLDHIYDFKQDPLRSLESYKMQLYDVVVIEGQMNAKRTYKEVHLMPSVAGWKVKDHFKVGNSVAHQLKHENEIHWKSMEGEIIAIETLPKRDKEKKLLNMPQLEIKTAMEDKELDLLVTSWMARLWRQSAGETKEPMTWKECRSPAMTLITQKR
;
A
#
# COMPACT_ATOMS: atom_id res chain seq x y z
N MET A 1 45.85 -57.11 12.68
CA MET A 1 46.02 -55.78 12.07
C MET A 1 44.66 -55.27 11.64
N ALA A 2 44.19 -54.19 12.24
CA ALA A 2 42.99 -53.44 11.86
C ALA A 2 43.34 -52.43 10.73
N PRO A 3 42.43 -51.56 10.25
CA PRO A 3 41.15 -51.83 9.56
C PRO A 3 41.05 -51.05 8.21
N ASN A 4 40.16 -51.45 7.29
CA ASN A 4 39.76 -50.59 6.18
C ASN A 4 38.51 -49.80 6.56
N SER A 5 38.69 -48.53 6.93
CA SER A 5 37.62 -47.55 7.14
C SER A 5 37.54 -46.66 5.91
N SER A 6 36.49 -46.81 5.11
CA SER A 6 36.17 -45.90 4.00
C SER A 6 35.42 -44.69 4.55
N MET A 7 36.14 -43.59 4.81
CA MET A 7 35.49 -42.29 5.04
C MET A 7 35.13 -41.67 3.69
N ILE A 8 33.87 -41.23 3.63
CA ILE A 8 33.25 -40.45 2.56
C ILE A 8 34.08 -39.18 2.32
N ASP A 9 34.43 -38.94 1.06
CA ASP A 9 35.11 -37.73 0.58
C ASP A 9 34.13 -36.55 0.72
N VAL A 10 34.15 -35.89 1.88
CA VAL A 10 33.45 -34.63 2.08
C VAL A 10 34.28 -33.58 1.35
N GLN A 11 33.86 -33.23 0.14
CA GLN A 11 34.38 -32.06 -0.55
C GLN A 11 34.34 -30.88 0.42
N ASP A 12 35.53 -30.33 0.67
CA ASP A 12 35.77 -29.19 1.54
C ASP A 12 35.13 -27.95 0.91
N VAL A 13 33.83 -27.80 1.10
CA VAL A 13 33.07 -26.61 0.68
C VAL A 13 33.54 -25.48 1.57
N LYS A 14 34.54 -24.75 1.07
CA LYS A 14 35.04 -23.55 1.71
C LYS A 14 33.86 -22.61 1.96
N PRO A 15 33.61 -22.16 3.20
CA PRO A 15 32.53 -21.22 3.46
C PRO A 15 32.76 -19.96 2.62
N PRO A 16 31.70 -19.39 2.01
CA PRO A 16 31.82 -18.21 1.17
C PRO A 16 32.56 -17.10 1.91
N THR A 17 33.45 -16.42 1.18
CA THR A 17 34.28 -15.38 1.75
C THR A 17 33.40 -14.19 2.12
N TYR A 18 33.73 -13.45 3.18
CA TYR A 18 32.96 -12.27 3.60
C TYR A 18 32.72 -11.25 2.46
N ASN A 19 33.59 -11.20 1.45
CA ASN A 19 33.40 -10.35 0.28
C ASN A 19 32.36 -10.87 -0.73
N ASP A 20 32.10 -12.18 -0.74
CA ASP A 20 31.12 -12.80 -1.64
C ASP A 20 29.69 -12.43 -1.21
N THR A 21 29.45 -12.25 0.10
CA THR A 21 28.15 -11.83 0.65
C THR A 21 27.89 -10.32 0.53
N LEU A 22 28.90 -9.48 0.30
CA LEU A 22 28.71 -8.03 0.16
C LEU A 22 28.07 -7.64 -1.18
N THR A 23 28.27 -8.45 -2.22
CA THR A 23 27.59 -8.22 -3.51
C THR A 23 26.11 -8.62 -3.40
N GLU A 24 25.81 -9.61 -2.55
CA GLU A 24 24.45 -10.06 -2.22
C GLU A 24 23.75 -9.17 -1.17
N ALA A 25 24.47 -8.33 -0.43
CA ALA A 25 23.90 -7.40 0.57
C ALA A 25 23.01 -6.29 -0.03
N ARG A 26 22.89 -6.22 -1.36
CA ARG A 26 21.87 -5.41 -2.05
C ARG A 26 20.53 -6.12 -2.19
N GLY A 27 20.48 -7.43 -2.00
CA GLY A 27 19.26 -8.12 -1.66
C GLY A 27 18.94 -7.80 -0.20
N GLN A 28 17.86 -7.06 0.03
CA GLN A 28 17.17 -7.18 1.31
C GLN A 28 17.07 -8.68 1.63
N LEU A 29 17.47 -9.07 2.84
CA LEU A 29 17.40 -10.45 3.31
C LEU A 29 15.98 -10.98 3.05
N ASN A 30 15.80 -11.68 1.93
CA ASN A 30 14.58 -12.39 1.61
C ASN A 30 14.57 -13.64 2.50
N CYS A 31 14.28 -13.47 3.79
CA CYS A 31 13.56 -14.52 4.51
C CYS A 31 12.30 -14.75 3.67
N GLY A 32 12.11 -15.95 3.14
CA GLY A 32 11.09 -16.27 2.12
C GLY A 32 9.62 -16.02 2.49
N GLU A 33 9.36 -15.31 3.59
CA GLU A 33 8.06 -14.77 3.96
C GLU A 33 7.94 -13.32 3.48
N THR A 34 6.96 -13.09 2.61
CA THR A 34 6.59 -11.74 2.18
C THR A 34 6.10 -10.92 3.38
N PRO A 35 6.48 -9.63 3.48
CA PRO A 35 6.26 -8.85 4.69
C PRO A 35 4.77 -8.53 4.90
N LYS A 36 4.36 -8.55 6.17
CA LYS A 36 3.11 -7.93 6.61
C LYS A 36 3.36 -6.50 7.02
N LEU A 37 2.59 -5.57 6.43
CA LEU A 37 2.69 -4.14 6.65
C LEU A 37 1.57 -3.66 7.58
N PHE A 38 1.89 -2.69 8.42
CA PHE A 38 0.95 -2.05 9.34
C PHE A 38 1.05 -0.53 9.19
N LEU A 39 -0.10 0.14 9.22
CA LEU A 39 -0.17 1.60 9.27
C LEU A 39 -0.42 2.05 10.71
N ASP A 40 0.53 2.78 11.30
CA ASP A 40 0.33 3.55 12.53
C ASP A 40 0.42 5.05 12.22
N LYS A 41 -0.73 5.73 12.28
CA LYS A 41 -0.91 7.15 11.94
C LYS A 41 -0.40 7.49 10.54
N THR A 42 0.86 7.87 10.44
CA THR A 42 1.55 8.28 9.21
C THR A 42 2.66 7.32 8.80
N THR A 43 3.04 6.36 9.65
CA THR A 43 4.20 5.50 9.41
C THR A 43 3.72 4.09 9.05
N ILE A 44 4.28 3.55 7.98
CA ILE A 44 4.05 2.17 7.55
C ILE A 44 5.28 1.36 7.91
N PHE A 45 5.11 0.33 8.73
CA PHE A 45 6.19 -0.56 9.15
C PHE A 45 5.92 -2.01 8.77
N ALA A 46 7.00 -2.76 8.55
CA ALA A 46 6.93 -4.20 8.33
C ALA A 46 7.02 -4.97 9.66
N ASN A 47 6.42 -6.16 9.69
CA ASN A 47 6.48 -7.13 10.78
C ASN A 47 7.85 -7.82 10.92
N THR A 48 8.94 -7.09 10.71
CA THR A 48 10.30 -7.60 10.92
C THR A 48 10.62 -7.60 12.41
N SER A 49 11.61 -8.39 12.82
CA SER A 49 12.21 -8.30 14.15
C SER A 49 13.66 -7.78 14.00
N PRO A 50 13.95 -6.51 14.35
CA PRO A 50 13.06 -5.50 14.92
C PRO A 50 12.09 -4.89 13.88
N PRO A 51 10.95 -4.31 14.31
CA PRO A 51 10.03 -3.61 13.41
C PRO A 51 10.72 -2.46 12.69
N ARG A 52 10.48 -2.32 11.40
CA ARG A 52 11.17 -1.35 10.56
C ARG A 52 10.19 -0.49 9.79
N ALA A 53 10.31 0.82 9.94
CA ALA A 53 9.57 1.78 9.12
C ALA A 53 10.04 1.66 7.66
N LEU A 54 9.09 1.52 6.74
CA LEU A 54 9.35 1.44 5.31
C LEU A 54 8.85 2.66 4.56
N TYR A 55 7.75 3.26 5.03
CA TYR A 55 7.17 4.45 4.42
C TYR A 55 6.65 5.42 5.47
N GLU A 56 6.60 6.69 5.08
CA GLU A 56 6.00 7.78 5.85
C GLU A 56 5.05 8.57 4.96
N LEU A 57 3.93 8.99 5.55
CA LEU A 57 2.89 9.78 4.91
C LEU A 57 2.94 11.21 5.40
N SER A 58 2.60 12.16 4.53
CA SER A 58 2.53 13.58 4.93
C SER A 58 1.42 13.88 5.93
N ASN A 59 0.37 13.06 5.98
CA ASN A 59 -0.80 13.25 6.84
C ASN A 59 -1.45 11.90 7.20
N ILE A 60 -2.29 11.89 8.24
CA ILE A 60 -3.06 10.71 8.66
C ILE A 60 -4.18 10.47 7.64
N VAL A 61 -4.06 9.41 6.85
CA VAL A 61 -5.03 9.06 5.79
C VAL A 61 -6.38 8.63 6.36
N THR A 62 -6.39 8.06 7.58
CA THR A 62 -7.60 7.59 8.25
C THR A 62 -8.47 8.71 8.82
N ASP A 63 -7.92 9.93 8.93
CA ASP A 63 -8.68 11.12 9.30
C ASP A 63 -9.27 11.84 8.07
N ALA A 64 -8.74 11.57 6.87
CA ALA A 64 -9.18 12.12 5.59
C ALA A 64 -9.32 13.66 5.53
N ARG A 65 -8.48 14.39 6.27
CA ARG A 65 -8.54 15.86 6.37
C ARG A 65 -7.82 16.61 5.26
N SER A 66 -6.85 15.98 4.60
CA SER A 66 -6.04 16.63 3.57
C SER A 66 -6.60 16.36 2.18
N LEU A 67 -6.36 17.29 1.25
CA LEU A 67 -6.72 17.12 -0.16
C LEU A 67 -5.67 16.34 -0.95
N THR A 68 -4.42 16.40 -0.49
CA THR A 68 -3.26 15.74 -1.09
C THR A 68 -2.45 15.07 0.00
N TYR A 69 -1.95 13.87 -0.31
CA TYR A 69 -1.11 13.07 0.57
C TYR A 69 0.16 12.68 -0.16
N GLY A 70 1.30 12.95 0.46
CA GLY A 70 2.61 12.53 -0.04
C GLY A 70 3.06 11.24 0.64
N VAL A 71 3.73 10.39 -0.12
CA VAL A 71 4.31 9.12 0.33
C VAL A 71 5.82 9.19 0.18
N GLN A 72 6.53 8.95 1.27
CA GLN A 72 7.98 8.93 1.34
C GLN A 72 8.46 7.52 1.69
N LYS A 73 9.45 7.01 0.97
CA LYS A 73 10.10 5.72 1.24
C LYS A 73 11.30 5.93 2.15
N VAL A 74 11.37 5.14 3.22
CA VAL A 74 12.49 5.14 4.16
C VAL A 74 13.61 4.28 3.59
N VAL A 75 14.69 4.92 3.17
CA VAL A 75 15.88 4.26 2.62
C VAL A 75 16.98 4.23 3.67
N TYR A 76 17.38 3.03 4.05
CA TYR A 76 18.49 2.83 4.98
C TYR A 76 19.75 2.46 4.20
N ARG A 77 20.86 3.11 4.52
CA ARG A 77 22.17 2.82 3.97
C ARG A 77 23.12 2.52 5.10
N VAL A 78 23.76 1.36 5.04
CA VAL A 78 24.88 1.03 5.92
C VAL A 78 26.14 1.56 5.26
N SER A 79 26.86 2.43 5.95
CA SER A 79 28.19 2.86 5.52
C SER A 79 29.24 2.20 6.42
N PRO A 80 30.23 1.49 5.84
CA PRO A 80 31.32 0.95 6.62
C PRO A 80 32.15 2.13 7.17
N ALA A 81 32.29 2.20 8.49
CA ALA A 81 33.17 3.16 9.15
C ALA A 81 34.13 2.40 10.07
N LEU A 82 35.36 2.93 10.20
CA LEU A 82 36.41 2.31 11.00
C LEU A 82 35.95 2.22 12.47
N GLY A 83 35.58 1.02 12.93
CA GLY A 83 35.20 0.72 14.32
C GLY A 83 33.71 0.48 14.58
N SER A 84 32.78 0.96 13.75
CA SER A 84 31.36 0.57 13.81
C SER A 84 30.61 0.98 12.55
N ASP A 85 29.72 0.11 12.07
CA ASP A 85 28.84 0.42 10.94
C ASP A 85 27.88 1.55 11.31
N LYS A 86 27.85 2.60 10.48
CA LYS A 86 26.91 3.72 10.65
C LYS A 86 25.71 3.49 9.72
N ILE A 87 24.52 3.40 10.31
CA ILE A 87 23.26 3.39 9.57
C ILE A 87 22.86 4.85 9.30
N ARG A 88 22.71 5.21 8.02
CA ARG A 88 22.13 6.48 7.58
C ARG A 88 20.73 6.24 7.03
N THR A 89 19.79 7.06 7.44
CA THR A 89 18.40 7.02 6.95
C THR A 89 18.14 8.23 6.06
N ARG A 90 17.49 8.02 4.91
CA ARG A 90 17.03 9.05 3.99
C ARG A 90 15.55 8.79 3.66
N LEU A 91 14.78 9.86 3.50
CA LEU A 91 13.42 9.82 2.98
C LEU A 91 13.43 10.18 1.48
N ASP A 92 12.95 9.26 0.65
CA ASP A 92 12.75 9.49 -0.79
C ASP A 92 11.25 9.76 -1.02
N HIS A 93 10.88 10.97 -1.43
CA HIS A 93 9.48 11.27 -1.81
C HIS A 93 9.16 10.60 -3.15
N ILE A 94 8.29 9.58 -3.10
CA ILE A 94 8.01 8.70 -4.25
C ILE A 94 6.73 9.07 -4.98
N TYR A 95 5.65 9.35 -4.26
CA TYR A 95 4.35 9.64 -4.87
C TYR A 95 3.60 10.71 -4.10
N ASP A 96 2.72 11.40 -4.81
CA ASP A 96 1.60 12.15 -4.24
C ASP A 96 0.30 11.56 -4.75
N PHE A 97 -0.73 11.51 -3.91
CA PHE A 97 -2.07 11.14 -4.34
C PHE A 97 -3.11 12.16 -3.87
N LYS A 98 -4.08 12.42 -4.75
CA LYS A 98 -5.16 13.39 -4.56
C LYS A 98 -6.39 13.00 -5.38
N GLN A 99 -7.53 13.54 -5.03
CA GLN A 99 -8.76 13.31 -5.79
C GLN A 99 -8.67 14.07 -7.10
N ASP A 100 -9.02 13.45 -8.22
CA ASP A 100 -9.04 14.11 -9.53
C ASP A 100 -10.37 14.87 -9.71
N PRO A 101 -10.38 16.22 -9.66
CA PRO A 101 -11.60 17.00 -9.79
C PRO A 101 -12.14 17.03 -11.22
N LEU A 102 -11.29 16.86 -12.24
CA LEU A 102 -11.67 17.01 -13.65
C LEU A 102 -12.31 15.73 -14.19
N ARG A 103 -11.74 14.56 -13.88
CA ARG A 103 -12.36 13.27 -14.23
C ARG A 103 -13.62 12.96 -13.42
N SER A 104 -13.79 13.62 -12.27
CA SER A 104 -15.05 13.61 -11.53
C SER A 104 -16.19 14.35 -12.26
N LEU A 105 -15.87 15.23 -13.23
CA LEU A 105 -16.81 16.13 -13.90
C LEU A 105 -17.29 15.61 -15.27
N GLU A 106 -16.47 14.81 -15.96
CA GLU A 106 -16.80 14.24 -17.29
C GLU A 106 -17.81 13.07 -17.24
N SER A 107 -18.12 12.53 -16.05
CA SER A 107 -18.99 11.38 -15.90
C SER A 107 -20.41 11.78 -15.46
N TYR A 108 -21.31 12.02 -16.41
CA TYR A 108 -22.75 12.25 -16.20
C TYR A 108 -23.52 11.03 -15.64
N LYS A 109 -22.84 9.98 -15.14
CA LYS A 109 -23.41 8.79 -14.50
C LYS A 109 -22.92 8.67 -13.06
N MET A 110 -23.57 9.42 -12.17
CA MET A 110 -23.77 9.34 -10.71
C MET A 110 -22.85 8.54 -9.73
N GLN A 111 -21.73 7.89 -10.10
CA GLN A 111 -20.95 7.07 -9.12
C GLN A 111 -19.41 7.13 -9.26
N LEU A 112 -18.83 8.12 -9.94
CA LEU A 112 -17.38 8.20 -10.18
C LEU A 112 -16.65 9.38 -9.52
N TYR A 113 -17.24 10.03 -8.51
CA TYR A 113 -16.60 11.11 -7.74
C TYR A 113 -15.37 10.69 -6.90
N ASP A 114 -14.91 9.45 -7.03
CA ASP A 114 -13.89 8.85 -6.18
C ASP A 114 -12.59 8.48 -6.92
N VAL A 115 -12.40 8.99 -8.15
CA VAL A 115 -11.14 8.79 -8.87
C VAL A 115 -9.99 9.51 -8.15
N VAL A 116 -8.94 8.76 -7.85
CA VAL A 116 -7.71 9.25 -7.25
C VAL A 116 -6.60 9.18 -8.28
N VAL A 117 -5.89 10.30 -8.48
CA VAL A 117 -4.66 10.36 -9.26
C VAL A 117 -3.47 10.16 -8.32
N ILE A 118 -2.54 9.31 -8.74
CA ILE A 118 -1.27 9.01 -8.07
C ILE A 118 -0.15 9.50 -9.00
N GLU A 119 0.57 10.54 -8.59
CA GLU A 119 1.60 11.23 -9.36
C GLU A 119 2.99 10.85 -8.83
N GLY A 120 3.87 10.36 -9.71
CA GLY A 120 5.24 10.02 -9.35
C GLY A 120 6.12 11.25 -9.17
N GLN A 121 6.85 11.31 -8.07
CA GLN A 121 7.74 12.42 -7.70
C GLN A 121 9.22 12.14 -8.01
N MET A 122 9.54 10.95 -8.52
CA MET A 122 10.89 10.58 -8.94
C MET A 122 10.94 10.27 -10.44
N ASN A 123 12.11 9.87 -10.92
CA ASN A 123 12.30 9.47 -12.31
C ASN A 123 11.51 8.18 -12.65
N ALA A 124 11.28 7.96 -13.94
CA ALA A 124 10.47 6.84 -14.45
C ALA A 124 11.02 5.44 -14.11
N LYS A 125 12.30 5.33 -13.75
CA LYS A 125 12.90 4.05 -13.29
C LYS A 125 12.50 3.73 -11.84
N ARG A 126 12.19 4.75 -11.04
CA ARG A 126 11.83 4.59 -9.61
C ARG A 126 10.34 4.66 -9.37
N THR A 127 9.61 5.49 -10.12
CA THR A 127 8.17 5.72 -9.92
C THR A 127 7.43 5.73 -11.25
N TYR A 128 6.16 5.35 -11.25
CA TYR A 128 5.27 5.57 -12.38
C TYR A 128 4.92 7.06 -12.47
N LYS A 129 4.90 7.63 -13.68
CA LYS A 129 4.64 9.06 -13.86
C LYS A 129 3.26 9.46 -13.32
N GLU A 130 2.25 8.68 -13.68
CA GLU A 130 0.86 8.94 -13.33
C GLU A 130 0.07 7.63 -13.39
N VAL A 131 -0.67 7.32 -12.33
CA VAL A 131 -1.52 6.14 -12.21
C VAL A 131 -2.86 6.55 -11.63
N HIS A 132 -3.94 5.90 -12.05
CA HIS A 132 -5.28 6.21 -11.58
C HIS A 132 -5.85 5.05 -10.77
N LEU A 133 -6.32 5.35 -9.58
CA LEU A 133 -7.14 4.46 -8.75
C LEU A 133 -8.61 4.85 -8.95
N MET A 134 -9.41 3.92 -9.46
CA MET A 134 -10.80 4.16 -9.85
C MET A 134 -11.73 3.15 -9.17
N PRO A 135 -12.95 3.55 -8.78
CA PRO A 135 -13.97 2.59 -8.39
C PRO A 135 -14.36 1.68 -9.56
N SER A 136 -14.73 0.45 -9.24
CA SER A 136 -15.14 -0.59 -10.19
C SER A 136 -16.35 -1.35 -9.61
N VAL A 137 -17.10 -2.07 -10.45
CA VAL A 137 -18.33 -2.78 -10.06
C VAL A 137 -18.15 -3.69 -8.84
N ALA A 138 -16.97 -4.30 -8.69
CA ALA A 138 -16.66 -5.23 -7.61
C ALA A 138 -15.58 -4.72 -6.63
N GLY A 139 -15.31 -3.40 -6.61
CA GLY A 139 -14.31 -2.80 -5.71
C GLY A 139 -13.57 -1.64 -6.35
N TRP A 140 -12.25 -1.74 -6.43
CA TRP A 140 -11.37 -0.70 -6.99
C TRP A 140 -10.43 -1.27 -8.05
N LYS A 141 -9.93 -0.41 -8.92
CA LYS A 141 -8.95 -0.77 -9.94
C LYS A 141 -7.86 0.28 -9.99
N VAL A 142 -6.61 -0.15 -9.87
CA VAL A 142 -5.43 0.64 -10.20
C VAL A 142 -5.14 0.37 -11.67
N LYS A 143 -5.28 1.40 -12.51
CA LYS A 143 -5.22 1.27 -13.97
C LYS A 143 -3.95 0.51 -14.39
N ASP A 144 -4.15 -0.59 -15.12
CA ASP A 144 -3.10 -1.45 -15.70
C ASP A 144 -2.17 -2.17 -14.71
N HIS A 145 -2.43 -2.09 -13.39
CA HIS A 145 -1.60 -2.71 -12.34
C HIS A 145 -2.37 -3.70 -11.47
N PHE A 146 -3.42 -3.23 -10.78
CA PHE A 146 -4.07 -4.01 -9.74
C PHE A 146 -5.59 -3.94 -9.81
N LYS A 147 -6.23 -5.04 -9.40
CA LYS A 147 -7.66 -5.12 -9.13
C LYS A 147 -7.86 -5.38 -7.66
N VAL A 148 -8.74 -4.62 -7.03
CA VAL A 148 -8.99 -4.70 -5.58
C VAL A 148 -10.45 -5.02 -5.37
N GLY A 149 -10.73 -6.06 -4.60
CA GLY A 149 -12.10 -6.43 -4.29
C GLY A 149 -12.31 -7.92 -4.20
N ASN A 150 -13.49 -8.27 -3.71
CA ASN A 150 -13.86 -9.64 -3.43
C ASN A 150 -15.08 -10.05 -4.27
N SER A 151 -15.20 -11.34 -4.53
CA SER A 151 -16.48 -11.88 -4.97
C SER A 151 -17.49 -11.83 -3.82
N VAL A 152 -18.78 -11.74 -4.13
CA VAL A 152 -19.87 -11.73 -3.14
C VAL A 152 -19.79 -12.96 -2.23
N ALA A 153 -19.44 -14.13 -2.80
CA ALA A 153 -19.25 -15.37 -2.03
C ALA A 153 -18.08 -15.32 -1.03
N HIS A 154 -17.03 -14.53 -1.33
CA HIS A 154 -15.89 -14.35 -0.44
C HIS A 154 -16.20 -13.36 0.68
N GLN A 155 -16.92 -12.27 0.39
CA GLN A 155 -17.35 -11.28 1.39
C GLN A 155 -18.20 -11.93 2.49
N LEU A 156 -19.05 -12.90 2.15
CA LEU A 156 -19.89 -13.63 3.10
C LEU A 156 -19.09 -14.53 4.08
N LYS A 157 -17.86 -14.94 3.74
CA LYS A 157 -17.03 -15.81 4.58
C LYS A 157 -15.91 -15.06 5.29
N HIS A 158 -15.39 -14.01 4.66
CA HIS A 158 -14.25 -13.22 5.12
C HIS A 158 -14.64 -11.73 5.11
N GLU A 159 -15.57 -11.36 5.98
CA GLU A 159 -16.17 -10.02 6.04
C GLU A 159 -15.14 -8.88 6.22
N ASN A 160 -13.94 -9.18 6.71
CA ASN A 160 -12.93 -8.19 7.09
C ASN A 160 -11.70 -8.16 6.19
N GLU A 161 -11.68 -8.89 5.08
CA GLU A 161 -10.52 -8.98 4.20
C GLU A 161 -10.85 -8.47 2.80
N ILE A 162 -9.89 -7.86 2.12
CA ILE A 162 -9.97 -7.46 0.72
C ILE A 162 -8.76 -7.99 -0.03
N HIS A 163 -8.98 -8.62 -1.16
CA HIS A 163 -7.90 -9.11 -2.00
C HIS A 163 -7.43 -8.07 -3.01
N TRP A 164 -6.12 -7.85 -3.02
CA TRP A 164 -5.40 -7.17 -4.08
C TRP A 164 -4.92 -8.24 -5.06
N LYS A 165 -5.28 -8.07 -6.32
CA LYS A 165 -5.00 -9.00 -7.40
C LYS A 165 -4.23 -8.34 -8.53
N SER A 166 -3.38 -9.11 -9.20
CA SER A 166 -2.80 -8.71 -10.47
C SER A 166 -3.87 -8.58 -11.55
N MET A 167 -3.49 -8.08 -12.73
CA MET A 167 -4.41 -7.99 -13.87
C MET A 167 -4.85 -9.37 -14.38
N GLU A 168 -4.00 -10.38 -14.21
CA GLU A 168 -4.19 -11.79 -14.51
C GLU A 168 -5.10 -12.49 -13.47
N GLY A 169 -5.29 -11.88 -12.31
CA GLY A 169 -6.21 -12.35 -11.26
C GLY A 169 -5.54 -13.09 -10.10
N GLU A 170 -4.21 -13.15 -10.08
CA GLU A 170 -3.43 -13.73 -8.98
C GLU A 170 -3.50 -12.85 -7.74
N ILE A 171 -3.63 -13.43 -6.55
CA ILE A 171 -3.67 -12.65 -5.29
C ILE A 171 -2.23 -12.23 -4.95
N ILE A 172 -1.99 -10.92 -4.92
CA ILE A 172 -0.68 -10.34 -4.63
C ILE A 172 -0.57 -9.82 -3.20
N ALA A 173 -1.69 -9.41 -2.61
CA ALA A 173 -1.76 -8.96 -1.22
C ALA A 173 -3.18 -9.11 -0.66
N ILE A 174 -3.27 -9.21 0.66
CA ILE A 174 -4.52 -9.26 1.42
C ILE A 174 -4.54 -8.09 2.38
N GLU A 175 -5.56 -7.26 2.26
CA GLU A 175 -5.79 -6.15 3.16
C GLU A 175 -6.79 -6.55 4.24
N THR A 176 -6.45 -6.29 5.50
CA THR A 176 -7.39 -6.42 6.62
C THR A 176 -8.04 -5.07 6.87
N LEU A 177 -9.36 -5.01 6.72
CA LEU A 177 -10.13 -3.79 6.90
C LEU A 177 -10.05 -3.30 8.35
N PRO A 178 -9.74 -2.01 8.56
CA PRO A 178 -9.83 -1.42 9.89
C PRO A 178 -11.28 -1.39 10.35
N LYS A 179 -11.53 -1.85 11.58
CA LYS A 179 -12.82 -1.72 12.26
C LYS A 179 -12.84 -0.41 13.01
N ARG A 180 -13.98 0.29 12.96
CA ARG A 180 -14.22 1.46 13.81
C ARG A 180 -15.25 1.13 14.89
N ASP A 181 -15.08 1.73 16.06
CA ASP A 181 -16.09 1.69 17.11
C ASP A 181 -17.23 2.68 16.86
N LYS A 182 -18.19 2.75 17.79
CA LYS A 182 -19.33 3.68 17.73
C LYS A 182 -18.90 5.16 17.77
N GLU A 183 -17.69 5.45 18.25
CA GLU A 183 -17.10 6.79 18.30
C GLU A 183 -16.26 7.10 17.05
N LYS A 184 -16.32 6.24 16.01
CA LYS A 184 -15.52 6.32 14.79
C LYS A 184 -14.00 6.20 15.01
N LYS A 185 -13.54 5.70 16.17
CA LYS A 185 -12.12 5.42 16.44
C LYS A 185 -11.74 4.05 15.91
N LEU A 186 -10.51 3.92 15.43
CA LEU A 186 -9.98 2.66 14.92
C LEU A 186 -9.74 1.67 16.07
N LEU A 187 -10.29 0.46 15.95
CA LEU A 187 -10.09 -0.63 16.90
C LEU A 187 -8.79 -1.40 16.61
N ASN A 188 -8.34 -1.41 15.36
CA ASN A 188 -7.13 -2.07 14.91
C ASN A 188 -6.40 -1.20 13.87
N MET A 189 -5.08 -1.35 13.80
CA MET A 189 -4.27 -0.75 12.75
C MET A 189 -4.62 -1.39 11.40
N PRO A 190 -4.79 -0.59 10.32
CA PRO A 190 -4.90 -1.13 8.97
C PRO A 190 -3.68 -1.99 8.62
N GLN A 191 -3.91 -3.13 7.97
CA GLN A 191 -2.87 -4.12 7.67
C GLN A 191 -2.92 -4.52 6.20
N LEU A 192 -1.74 -4.70 5.62
CA LEU A 192 -1.59 -5.25 4.27
C LEU A 192 -0.55 -6.36 4.30
N GLU A 193 -1.00 -7.59 4.06
CA GLU A 193 -0.14 -8.76 3.96
C GLU A 193 0.23 -9.00 2.50
N ILE A 194 1.50 -8.83 2.15
CA ILE A 194 2.00 -9.16 0.82
C ILE A 194 2.03 -10.68 0.69
N LYS A 195 1.55 -11.23 -0.42
CA LYS A 195 1.52 -12.69 -0.70
C LYS A 195 2.47 -13.10 -1.81
N THR A 196 2.79 -12.18 -2.71
CA THR A 196 3.62 -12.44 -3.88
C THR A 196 4.78 -11.46 -3.90
N ALA A 197 6.00 -11.98 -4.05
CA ALA A 197 7.18 -11.14 -4.21
C ALA A 197 7.07 -10.34 -5.51
N MET A 198 7.39 -9.05 -5.47
CA MET A 198 7.30 -8.13 -6.60
C MET A 198 8.44 -7.12 -6.58
N GLU A 199 8.65 -6.45 -7.70
CA GLU A 199 9.68 -5.41 -7.81
C GLU A 199 9.40 -4.22 -6.87
N ASP A 200 10.46 -3.57 -6.39
CA ASP A 200 10.38 -2.38 -5.53
C ASP A 200 9.40 -1.32 -6.06
N LYS A 201 9.44 -1.06 -7.36
CA LYS A 201 8.60 -0.05 -8.01
C LYS A 201 7.11 -0.42 -7.94
N GLU A 202 6.81 -1.71 -8.08
CA GLU A 202 5.46 -2.25 -8.04
C GLU A 202 4.93 -2.30 -6.61
N LEU A 203 5.79 -2.67 -5.64
CA LEU A 203 5.49 -2.59 -4.22
C LEU A 203 5.22 -1.15 -3.76
N ASP A 204 6.05 -0.20 -4.19
CA ASP A 204 5.88 1.22 -3.88
C ASP A 204 4.53 1.75 -4.39
N LEU A 205 4.12 1.32 -5.60
CA LEU A 205 2.81 1.65 -6.15
C LEU A 205 1.67 0.96 -5.39
N LEU A 206 1.82 -0.31 -5.03
CA LEU A 206 0.83 -1.07 -4.28
C LEU A 206 0.55 -0.42 -2.91
N VAL A 207 1.61 -0.09 -2.16
CA VAL A 207 1.50 0.57 -0.86
C VAL A 207 0.85 1.95 -1.01
N THR A 208 1.23 2.72 -2.03
CA THR A 208 0.61 4.03 -2.31
C THR A 208 -0.87 3.88 -2.66
N SER A 209 -1.22 2.89 -3.46
CA SER A 209 -2.60 2.59 -3.85
C SER A 209 -3.44 2.15 -2.65
N TRP A 210 -2.85 1.37 -1.74
CA TRP A 210 -3.48 0.98 -0.48
C TRP A 210 -3.80 2.19 0.39
N MET A 211 -2.86 3.12 0.55
CA MET A 211 -3.08 4.37 1.28
C MET A 211 -4.15 5.26 0.64
N ALA A 212 -4.13 5.39 -0.68
CA ALA A 212 -5.14 6.12 -1.43
C ALA A 212 -6.55 5.53 -1.24
N ARG A 213 -6.67 4.19 -1.26
CA ARG A 213 -7.94 3.49 -1.03
C ARG A 213 -8.45 3.70 0.40
N LEU A 214 -7.58 3.55 1.40
CA LEU A 214 -7.90 3.79 2.81
C LEU A 214 -8.34 5.23 3.07
N TRP A 215 -7.70 6.19 2.40
CA TRP A 215 -8.10 7.59 2.45
C TRP A 215 -9.53 7.78 1.92
N ARG A 216 -9.87 7.22 0.74
CA ARG A 216 -11.23 7.35 0.18
C ARG A 216 -12.28 6.66 1.04
N GLN A 217 -11.97 5.48 1.57
CA GLN A 217 -12.85 4.80 2.51
C GLN A 217 -13.11 5.67 3.75
N SER A 218 -12.03 6.22 4.33
CA SER A 218 -12.14 7.06 5.52
C SER A 218 -12.89 8.36 5.27
N ALA A 219 -12.70 8.99 4.10
CA ALA A 219 -13.46 10.17 3.68
C ALA A 219 -14.97 9.89 3.57
N GLY A 220 -15.37 8.68 3.21
CA GLY A 220 -16.77 8.25 3.21
C GLY A 220 -17.34 8.08 4.62
N GLU A 221 -16.56 7.50 5.53
CA GLU A 221 -16.97 7.22 6.92
C GLU A 221 -16.95 8.46 7.83
N THR A 222 -16.07 9.43 7.55
CA THR A 222 -15.97 10.69 8.31
C THR A 222 -16.98 11.74 7.88
N LYS A 223 -17.58 11.62 6.67
CA LYS A 223 -18.70 12.49 6.27
C LYS A 223 -19.82 12.44 7.31
N GLU A 224 -20.28 13.62 7.73
CA GLU A 224 -21.48 13.70 8.56
C GLU A 224 -22.68 13.20 7.73
N PRO A 225 -23.58 12.39 8.32
CA PRO A 225 -24.80 12.01 7.62
C PRO A 225 -25.57 13.28 7.29
N MET A 226 -25.89 13.46 6.01
CA MET A 226 -26.63 14.62 5.50
C MET A 226 -27.85 14.86 6.39
N THR A 227 -27.93 16.05 6.98
CA THR A 227 -29.04 16.35 7.89
C THR A 227 -30.31 16.58 7.06
N TRP A 228 -31.47 16.14 7.55
CA TRP A 228 -32.76 16.32 6.87
C TRP A 228 -33.07 17.78 6.48
N LYS A 229 -32.41 18.75 7.14
CA LYS A 229 -32.49 20.18 6.82
C LYS A 229 -31.78 20.53 5.50
N GLU A 230 -30.69 19.87 5.15
CA GLU A 230 -29.97 20.07 3.87
C GLU A 230 -30.79 19.53 2.68
N CYS A 231 -31.51 18.42 2.86
CA CYS A 231 -32.47 17.89 1.87
C CYS A 231 -33.63 18.84 1.54
N ARG A 232 -33.94 19.82 2.41
CA ARG A 232 -35.03 20.81 2.18
C ARG A 232 -34.53 22.14 1.62
N SER A 233 -33.25 22.29 1.31
CA SER A 233 -32.77 23.53 0.70
C SER A 233 -33.35 23.68 -0.71
N PRO A 234 -33.89 24.86 -1.08
CA PRO A 234 -34.61 25.08 -2.34
C PRO A 234 -33.73 25.02 -3.62
N ALA A 235 -32.44 24.69 -3.51
CA ALA A 235 -31.56 24.48 -4.66
C ALA A 235 -32.00 23.29 -5.54
N MET A 236 -32.84 22.39 -5.02
CA MET A 236 -33.40 21.24 -5.74
C MET A 236 -34.83 21.49 -6.27
N THR A 237 -35.27 22.77 -6.34
CA THR A 237 -36.60 23.15 -6.87
C THR A 237 -36.54 23.84 -8.23
N LEU A 238 -35.35 24.10 -8.80
CA LEU A 238 -35.22 24.83 -10.08
C LEU A 238 -35.16 23.96 -11.34
N ILE A 239 -35.36 22.63 -11.25
CA ILE A 239 -35.34 21.75 -12.44
C ILE A 239 -36.75 21.39 -12.95
N THR A 240 -37.82 21.78 -12.26
CA THR A 240 -39.21 21.43 -12.67
C THR A 240 -40.06 22.62 -13.11
N GLN A 241 -39.46 23.65 -13.72
CA GLN A 241 -40.26 24.68 -14.42
C GLN A 241 -39.50 25.33 -15.58
N LYS A 242 -39.60 24.68 -16.75
CA LYS A 242 -39.47 25.18 -18.15
C LYS A 242 -39.43 23.90 -19.01
N ARG A 243 -40.43 23.53 -19.82
CA ARG A 243 -41.55 24.20 -20.47
C ARG A 243 -42.76 23.25 -20.47
#